data_AF-A0A3A4PYY3-F1
#
_entry.id   AF-A0A3A4PYY3-F1
#
_cell.length_a   1.000
_cell.length_b   1.000
_cell.length_c   1.000
_cell.angle_alpha   90.00
_cell.angle_beta   90.00
_cell.angle_gamma   90.00
#
_symmetry.space_group_name_H-M   'P 1'
#
loop_
_entity.id
_entity.type
_entity.pdbx_description
1 polymer ?
#
loop_
_entity_poly.entity_id
_entity_poly.type
_entity_poly.pdbx_seq_one_letter_code
_entity_poly.pdbx_strand_id
1 'polypeptide(L)'
;MIPENLVTQRENSGVMEYVHPELMIPVTAIGGNCTFTKSERLQLGEDEVFYLVGMAVFDSTCCGYGGCAYAYVPGLIRQWHFKTDADGRPVSKILPIADSGMQERIKKRIMEKECVQQVNFL
;
A
#
# COMPACT_ATOMS: atom_id res chain seq x y z
N MET A 1 27.21 -26.77 -3.46
CA MET A 1 26.84 -26.13 -2.18
C MET A 1 27.13 -24.65 -2.34
N ILE A 2 26.14 -23.87 -2.80
CA ILE A 2 26.28 -22.43 -3.00
C ILE A 2 26.02 -21.79 -1.63
N PRO A 3 26.87 -20.88 -1.14
CA PRO A 3 26.68 -20.25 0.16
C PRO A 3 25.37 -19.45 0.18
N GLU A 4 24.52 -19.69 1.19
CA GLU A 4 23.22 -19.03 1.42
C GLU A 4 23.32 -17.49 1.48
N ASN A 5 24.52 -16.94 1.73
CA ASN A 5 24.78 -15.51 1.81
C ASN A 5 24.81 -14.75 0.47
N LEU A 6 24.81 -15.44 -0.68
CA LEU A 6 24.77 -14.77 -2.00
C LEU A 6 23.35 -14.54 -2.55
N VAL A 7 22.35 -15.25 -2.03
CA VAL A 7 20.95 -15.09 -2.45
C VAL A 7 20.36 -13.82 -1.84
N THR A 8 20.66 -13.56 -0.56
CA THR A 8 20.13 -12.42 0.21
C THR A 8 20.61 -11.05 -0.30
N GLN A 9 21.73 -11.00 -1.03
CA GLN A 9 22.33 -9.75 -1.51
C GLN A 9 21.68 -9.23 -2.81
N ARG A 10 20.98 -10.07 -3.59
CA ARG A 10 20.31 -9.64 -4.84
C ARG A 10 18.88 -9.13 -4.64
N GLU A 11 18.24 -9.46 -3.52
CA GLU A 11 16.83 -9.10 -3.24
C GLU A 11 16.67 -7.73 -2.55
N ASN A 12 17.78 -7.10 -2.17
CA ASN A 12 17.78 -5.92 -1.30
C ASN A 12 17.87 -4.58 -2.07
N SER A 13 18.03 -4.58 -3.39
CA SER A 13 18.29 -3.37 -4.18
C SER A 13 17.07 -2.46 -4.43
N GLY A 14 15.91 -2.77 -3.85
CA GLY A 14 14.69 -1.98 -3.98
C GLY A 14 13.86 -1.87 -2.70
N VAL A 15 14.38 -2.34 -1.57
CA VAL A 15 13.67 -2.25 -0.28
C VAL A 15 13.76 -0.81 0.23
N MET A 16 12.61 -0.22 0.53
CA MET A 16 12.50 1.15 1.03
C MET A 16 11.74 1.20 2.35
N GLU A 17 11.99 2.27 3.11
CA GLU A 17 11.19 2.58 4.29
C GLU A 17 9.87 3.23 3.87
N TYR A 18 8.78 2.74 4.45
CA TYR A 18 7.44 3.29 4.27
C TYR A 18 6.87 3.70 5.63
N VAL A 19 6.60 4.99 5.77
CA VAL A 19 5.93 5.55 6.95
C VAL A 19 4.44 5.34 6.82
N HIS A 20 3.83 4.70 7.82
CA HIS A 20 2.40 4.42 7.83
C HIS A 20 1.62 5.74 7.99
N PRO A 21 0.68 6.05 7.10
CA PRO A 21 -0.15 7.23 7.28
C PRO A 21 -1.07 7.05 8.48
N GLU A 22 -1.43 8.16 9.12
CA GLU A 22 -2.52 8.16 10.08
C GLU A 22 -3.84 7.86 9.35
N LEU A 23 -4.66 7.00 9.98
CA LEU A 23 -5.97 6.66 9.46
C LEU A 23 -7.00 7.70 9.90
N MET A 24 -8.07 7.82 9.11
CA MET A 24 -9.20 8.72 9.37
C MET A 24 -8.85 10.22 9.33
N ILE A 25 -7.68 10.58 8.81
CA ILE A 25 -7.30 11.97 8.57
C ILE A 25 -7.48 12.30 7.08
N PRO A 26 -8.36 13.26 6.73
CA PRO A 26 -8.54 13.67 5.36
C PRO A 26 -7.36 14.52 4.89
N VAL A 27 -6.88 14.20 3.68
CA VAL A 27 -5.90 15.00 2.94
C VAL A 27 -6.63 15.74 1.82
N THR A 28 -6.51 17.06 1.79
CA THR A 28 -7.08 17.88 0.71
C THR A 28 -6.28 17.69 -0.58
N ALA A 29 -6.99 17.41 -1.66
CA ALA A 29 -6.51 17.38 -3.03
C ALA A 29 -7.25 18.42 -3.87
N ILE A 30 -6.75 18.72 -5.07
CA ILE A 30 -7.33 19.75 -5.95
C ILE A 30 -8.81 19.49 -6.27
N GLY A 31 -9.21 18.22 -6.38
CA GLY A 31 -10.59 17.81 -6.70
C GLY A 31 -11.46 17.44 -5.49
N GLY A 32 -10.92 17.49 -4.26
CA GLY A 32 -11.67 17.18 -3.05
C GLY A 32 -10.79 16.65 -1.92
N ASN A 33 -11.18 15.53 -1.30
CA ASN A 33 -10.43 14.96 -0.18
C ASN A 33 -10.21 13.46 -0.34
N CYS A 34 -9.10 12.97 0.21
CA CYS A 34 -8.76 11.56 0.27
C CYS A 34 -8.48 11.17 1.72
N THR A 35 -9.07 10.07 2.17
CA THR A 35 -8.88 9.57 3.55
C THR A 35 -8.57 8.08 3.51
N PHE A 36 -7.47 7.66 4.13
CA PHE A 36 -7.24 6.24 4.41
C PHE A 36 -8.07 5.82 5.63
N THR A 37 -8.88 4.79 5.47
CA THR A 37 -9.78 4.28 6.52
C THR A 37 -9.25 3.00 7.16
N LYS A 38 -8.33 2.30 6.49
CA LYS A 38 -7.84 0.99 6.92
C LYS A 38 -6.39 0.76 6.47
N SER A 39 -5.64 0.01 7.29
CA SER A 39 -4.28 -0.47 7.01
C SER A 39 -4.23 -1.96 7.28
N GLU A 40 -3.89 -2.77 6.28
CA GLU A 40 -4.06 -4.23 6.31
C GLU A 40 -2.87 -4.96 5.70
N ARG A 41 -2.77 -6.24 6.06
CA ARG A 41 -1.79 -7.17 5.50
C ARG A 41 -2.53 -8.30 4.79
N LEU A 42 -2.10 -8.62 3.58
CA LEU A 42 -2.65 -9.70 2.77
C LEU A 42 -1.58 -10.77 2.57
N GLN A 43 -1.82 -11.97 3.10
CA GLN A 43 -0.96 -13.12 2.83
C GLN A 43 -1.15 -13.60 1.39
N LEU A 44 -0.06 -13.75 0.63
CA LEU A 44 -0.06 -14.28 -0.73
C LEU A 44 1.08 -15.29 -0.92
N GLY A 45 0.80 -16.56 -0.59
CA GLY A 45 1.85 -17.58 -0.55
C GLY A 45 2.76 -17.33 0.66
N GLU A 46 4.06 -17.24 0.44
CA GLU A 46 5.05 -16.94 1.49
C GLU A 46 5.23 -15.44 1.74
N ASP A 47 4.83 -14.60 0.78
CA ASP A 47 4.94 -13.15 0.92
C ASP A 47 3.71 -12.55 1.63
N GLU A 48 3.96 -11.48 2.38
CA GLU A 48 2.93 -10.64 2.98
C GLU A 48 2.88 -9.29 2.27
N VAL A 49 1.72 -8.91 1.75
CA VAL A 49 1.50 -7.65 1.02
C VAL A 49 0.92 -6.61 1.98
N PHE A 50 1.50 -5.42 2.03
CA PHE A 50 0.91 -4.29 2.71
C PHE A 50 -0.03 -3.53 1.78
N TYR A 51 -1.24 -3.23 2.25
CA TYR A 51 -2.16 -2.34 1.54
C TYR A 51 -3.00 -1.48 2.50
N LEU A 52 -3.42 -0.34 1.98
CA LEU A 52 -4.32 0.62 2.62
C LEU A 52 -5.65 0.63 1.87
N VAL A 53 -6.75 0.86 2.57
CA VAL A 53 -8.05 1.17 1.96
C VAL A 53 -8.35 2.63 2.25
N GLY A 54 -8.81 3.35 1.24
CA GLY A 54 -9.21 4.74 1.37
C GLY A 54 -10.47 5.06 0.60
N MET A 55 -10.98 6.26 0.85
CA MET A 55 -12.08 6.86 0.10
C MET A 55 -11.63 8.22 -0.41
N ALA A 56 -11.91 8.48 -1.68
CA ALA A 56 -11.79 9.79 -2.29
C ALA A 56 -13.20 10.38 -2.43
N VAL A 57 -13.36 11.64 -2.07
CA VAL A 57 -14.57 12.43 -2.28
C VAL A 57 -14.22 13.55 -3.26
N PHE A 58 -14.98 13.66 -4.33
CA PHE A 58 -14.83 14.65 -5.38
C PHE A 58 -15.91 15.72 -5.19
N ASP A 59 -15.71 16.65 -4.27
CA ASP A 59 -16.70 17.67 -3.87
C ASP A 59 -16.38 19.09 -4.35
N SER A 60 -15.19 19.30 -4.90
CA SER A 60 -14.71 20.59 -5.40
C SER A 60 -14.41 20.59 -6.89
N THR A 61 -14.98 19.62 -7.63
CA THR A 61 -14.82 19.56 -9.09
C THR A 61 -15.88 20.40 -9.80
N CYS A 62 -15.53 21.03 -10.93
CA CYS A 62 -16.44 21.88 -11.68
C CYS A 62 -17.52 21.12 -12.47
N CYS A 63 -17.39 19.80 -12.58
CA CYS A 63 -18.20 18.94 -13.44
C CYS A 63 -19.00 17.88 -12.69
N GLY A 64 -19.08 17.96 -11.35
CA GLY A 64 -19.99 17.14 -10.55
C GLY A 64 -19.50 16.84 -9.13
N TYR A 65 -20.32 16.05 -8.44
CA TYR A 65 -20.00 15.47 -7.14
C TYR A 65 -19.86 13.95 -7.27
N GLY A 66 -18.91 13.35 -6.55
CA GLY A 66 -18.76 11.89 -6.54
C GLY A 66 -17.78 11.40 -5.48
N GLY A 67 -17.46 10.12 -5.56
CA GLY A 67 -16.41 9.52 -4.75
C GLY A 67 -16.11 8.10 -5.20
N CYS A 68 -14.99 7.57 -4.72
CA CYS A 68 -14.65 6.16 -4.91
C CYS A 68 -13.91 5.62 -3.69
N ALA A 69 -14.15 4.35 -3.39
CA ALA A 69 -13.30 3.56 -2.53
C ALA A 69 -12.14 3.00 -3.36
N TYR A 70 -10.93 3.07 -2.81
CA TYR A 70 -9.73 2.60 -3.47
C TYR A 70 -8.83 1.86 -2.49
N ALA A 71 -7.99 0.99 -3.00
CA ALA A 71 -6.87 0.43 -2.27
C ALA A 71 -5.56 1.00 -2.82
N TYR A 72 -4.59 1.18 -1.93
CA TYR A 72 -3.22 1.57 -2.27
C TYR A 72 -2.27 0.51 -1.72
N VAL A 73 -1.39 -0.02 -2.57
CA VAL A 73 -0.50 -1.13 -2.26
C VAL A 73 0.95 -0.64 -2.31
N PRO A 74 1.56 -0.28 -1.17
CA PRO A 74 2.96 0.12 -1.15
C PRO A 74 3.93 -0.98 -1.59
N GLY A 75 3.66 -2.24 -1.21
CA GLY A 75 4.54 -3.35 -1.59
C GLY A 75 4.48 -4.55 -0.65
N LEU A 76 5.45 -5.46 -0.82
CA LEU A 76 5.67 -6.61 0.06
C LEU A 76 6.34 -6.18 1.35
N ILE A 77 5.91 -6.72 2.47
CA ILE A 77 6.50 -6.46 3.79
C ILE A 77 7.78 -7.27 3.92
N ARG A 78 8.90 -6.58 4.13
CA ARG A 78 10.18 -7.19 4.48
C ARG A 78 10.47 -7.07 5.97
N GLN A 79 10.09 -5.95 6.59
CA GLN A 79 10.08 -5.79 8.05
C GLN A 79 8.88 -4.94 8.45
N TRP A 80 8.03 -5.47 9.33
CA TRP A 80 6.84 -4.77 9.79
C TRP A 80 7.15 -3.90 11.01
N HIS A 81 6.77 -2.62 10.96
CA HIS A 81 6.82 -1.67 12.10
C HIS A 81 8.15 -1.73 12.87
N PHE A 82 9.27 -1.74 12.15
CA PHE A 82 10.60 -1.96 12.73
C PHE A 82 11.16 -0.73 13.47
N LYS A 83 10.58 0.45 13.22
CA LYS A 83 10.88 1.68 13.94
C LYS A 83 9.68 2.62 13.91
N THR A 84 9.86 3.76 14.58
CA THR A 84 8.95 4.90 14.57
C THR A 84 9.68 6.11 13.99
N ASP A 85 8.98 6.95 13.23
CA ASP A 85 9.54 8.21 12.73
C ASP A 85 9.51 9.33 13.80
N ALA A 86 9.90 10.55 13.42
CA ALA A 86 9.95 11.70 14.32
C ALA A 86 8.56 12.16 14.82
N ASP A 87 7.50 11.83 14.07
CA ASP A 87 6.11 12.20 14.37
C ASP A 87 5.39 11.09 15.17
N GLY A 88 6.08 10.00 15.53
CA GLY A 88 5.49 8.90 16.28
C GLY A 88 4.79 7.86 15.40
N ARG A 89 4.93 7.93 14.07
CA ARG A 89 4.26 7.01 13.13
C ARG A 89 5.09 5.73 12.91
N PRO A 90 4.45 4.55 12.83
CA PRO A 90 5.15 3.31 12.51
C PRO A 90 5.83 3.36 11.14
N VAL A 91 6.99 2.72 11.02
CA VAL A 91 7.71 2.58 9.76
C VAL A 91 7.98 1.11 9.45
N SER A 92 7.64 0.67 8.25
CA SER A 92 7.96 -0.67 7.74
C SER A 92 9.02 -0.60 6.65
N LYS A 93 9.74 -1.70 6.42
CA LYS A 93 10.48 -1.90 5.17
C LYS A 93 9.61 -2.65 4.19
N ILE A 94 9.43 -2.09 3.01
CA ILE A 94 8.65 -2.71 1.94
C ILE A 94 9.48 -2.85 0.66
N LEU A 95 9.10 -3.81 -0.18
CA LEU A 95 9.61 -3.95 -1.54
C LEU A 95 8.47 -3.65 -2.52
N PRO A 96 8.56 -2.57 -3.33
CA PRO A 96 7.56 -2.26 -4.35
C PRO A 96 7.38 -3.42 -5.33
N ILE A 97 6.16 -3.60 -5.83
CA ILE A 97 5.80 -4.74 -6.67
C ILE A 97 5.77 -4.26 -8.13
N ALA A 98 6.82 -4.55 -8.90
CA ALA A 98 6.89 -4.18 -10.32
C ALA A 98 6.31 -5.26 -11.27
N ASP A 99 6.24 -6.51 -10.82
CA ASP A 99 5.74 -7.62 -11.64
C ASP A 99 4.22 -7.51 -11.85
N SER A 100 3.80 -7.37 -13.10
CA SER A 100 2.40 -7.15 -13.45
C SER A 100 1.51 -8.37 -13.16
N GLY A 101 2.07 -9.60 -13.24
CA GLY A 101 1.36 -10.82 -12.88
C GLY A 101 1.03 -10.87 -11.38
N MET A 102 1.98 -10.47 -10.54
CA MET A 102 1.79 -10.33 -9.10
C MET A 102 0.82 -9.22 -8.76
N GLN A 103 0.92 -8.06 -9.41
CA GLN A 103 -0.04 -6.96 -9.23
C GLN A 103 -1.47 -7.41 -9.54
N GLU A 104 -1.70 -8.12 -10.64
CA GLU A 104 -3.04 -8.59 -11.01
C GLU A 104 -3.61 -9.60 -10.00
N ARG A 105 -2.77 -10.52 -9.50
CA ARG A 105 -3.15 -11.45 -8.43
C ARG A 105 -3.54 -10.71 -7.16
N ILE A 106 -2.75 -9.72 -6.74
CA ILE A 106 -3.02 -8.91 -5.54
C ILE A 106 -4.31 -8.11 -5.72
N LYS A 107 -4.46 -7.44 -6.85
CA LYS A 107 -5.63 -6.64 -7.21
C LYS A 107 -6.90 -7.48 -7.08
N LYS A 108 -6.92 -8.67 -7.69
CA LYS A 108 -8.08 -9.58 -7.59
C LYS A 108 -8.41 -9.92 -6.15
N ARG A 109 -7.41 -10.29 -5.33
CA ARG A 109 -7.62 -10.66 -3.92
C ARG A 109 -8.10 -9.49 -3.06
N ILE A 110 -7.59 -8.28 -3.29
CA ILE A 110 -8.05 -7.08 -2.58
C ILE A 110 -9.49 -6.75 -2.99
N MET A 111 -9.83 -6.78 -4.28
CA MET A 111 -11.19 -6.51 -4.75
C MET A 111 -12.20 -7.58 -4.33
N GLU A 112 -11.77 -8.83 -4.10
CA GLU A 112 -12.60 -9.88 -3.48
C GLU A 112 -12.88 -9.61 -2.00
N LYS A 113 -11.92 -9.03 -1.27
CA LYS A 113 -12.00 -8.80 0.19
C LYS A 113 -12.63 -7.45 0.54
N GLU A 114 -12.37 -6.43 -0.26
CA GLU A 114 -12.71 -5.03 0.04
C GLU A 114 -13.61 -4.47 -1.07
N CYS A 115 -14.62 -3.67 -0.70
CA CYS A 115 -15.52 -3.02 -1.66
C CYS A 115 -14.85 -1.77 -2.28
N VAL A 116 -13.82 -1.98 -3.09
CA VAL A 116 -13.03 -0.92 -3.75
C VAL A 116 -13.20 -0.98 -5.27
N GLN A 117 -13.18 0.18 -5.93
CA GLN A 117 -13.27 0.28 -7.39
C GLN A 117 -11.89 0.29 -8.05
N GLN A 118 -10.84 0.64 -7.30
CA GLN A 118 -9.48 0.79 -7.81
C GLN A 118 -8.47 0.17 -6.85
N VAL A 119 -7.40 -0.39 -7.40
CA VAL A 119 -6.22 -0.83 -6.65
C VAL A 119 -5.01 -0.22 -7.34
N ASN A 120 -4.34 0.68 -6.63
CA ASN A 120 -3.18 1.41 -7.12
C ASN A 120 -1.92 0.89 -6.41
N PHE A 121 -0.82 0.79 -7.15
CA PHE A 121 0.48 0.38 -6.62
C PHE A 121 1.41 1.59 -6.56
N LEU A 122 2.38 1.58 -5.63
CA LEU A 122 3.45 2.57 -5.56
C LEU A 122 4.35 2.51 -6.80
#